data_AF-A0A7K5QRD0-F1
#
_entry.id   AF-A0A7K5QRD0-F1
#
_cell.length_a   1.000
_cell.length_b   1.000
_cell.length_c   1.000
_cell.angle_alpha   90.00
_cell.angle_beta   90.00
_cell.angle_gamma   90.00
#
_symmetry.space_group_name_H-M   'P 1'
#
loop_
_entity.id
_entity.type
_entity.pdbx_description
1 polymer ?
#
loop_
_entity_poly.entity_id
_entity_poly.type
_entity_poly.pdbx_seq_one_letter_code
_entity_poly.pdbx_strand_id
1 'polypeptide(L)'
;TSSSVPVSLPGVTTSPGLPSSALPPSTPQPSNCSRVNVTACAPCPPGTVPTQGTLSCSCCTGGSCIDPSACSPCPPGHYQPQSGQPSCLPCPQGYYTSFPRSTVCLPCPPGHFANESGAAACRACERGYFSSKQNAAFCLPCQPGSFCNTSSCSACLSCPGGQEAPQEASEECESCPPGTFKGPSDNRCKACRTGEYQLQRGKESCDLCPENHYCPSPDVKPVKCPPDAFCPGGSVEPTYCMELFLYKAGDSCQLTPATVIVLATFSAGGILLVFLMVLRRRQEHGKSSLKSLLLPRGSGHASYGGMEHTEPVYAGW
;
A
#
# COMPACT_ATOMS: atom_id res chain seq x y z
N THR A 1 43.35 37.12 -12.52
CA THR A 1 44.10 36.22 -11.61
C THR A 1 43.26 35.99 -10.36
N SER A 2 42.09 35.33 -10.44
CA SER A 2 41.89 33.87 -10.34
C SER A 2 42.67 33.20 -9.20
N SER A 3 42.00 32.92 -8.09
CA SER A 3 42.26 31.74 -7.24
C SER A 3 41.17 31.60 -6.19
N SER A 4 40.08 30.91 -6.56
CA SER A 4 39.14 30.31 -5.61
C SER A 4 39.40 28.80 -5.56
N VAL A 5 39.77 28.33 -4.37
CA VAL A 5 39.96 26.91 -4.02
C VAL A 5 38.60 26.33 -3.62
N PRO A 6 38.18 25.14 -4.09
CA PRO A 6 37.12 24.39 -3.46
C PRO A 6 37.65 23.21 -2.63
N VAL A 7 37.07 23.11 -1.43
CA VAL A 7 37.22 22.07 -0.42
C VAL A 7 36.61 20.75 -0.90
N SER A 8 37.31 19.64 -0.62
CA SER A 8 36.90 18.27 -0.94
C SER A 8 36.13 17.62 0.22
N LEU A 9 35.07 16.87 -0.09
CA LEU A 9 34.42 15.90 0.82
C LEU A 9 34.38 14.52 0.13
N PRO A 10 34.60 13.41 0.85
CA PRO A 10 34.72 12.08 0.26
C PRO A 10 33.43 11.24 0.39
N GLY A 11 33.26 10.28 -0.54
CA GLY A 11 32.63 8.99 -0.24
C GLY A 11 31.23 8.76 -0.80
N VAL A 12 31.11 8.49 -2.11
CA VAL A 12 29.99 7.72 -2.66
C VAL A 12 30.56 6.43 -3.26
N THR A 13 30.15 5.33 -2.66
CA THR A 13 30.41 3.94 -3.04
C THR A 13 29.99 3.66 -4.48
N THR A 14 30.94 3.15 -5.26
CA THR A 14 30.82 2.65 -6.63
C THR A 14 30.43 1.17 -6.64
N SER A 15 29.33 0.80 -7.33
CA SER A 15 29.15 -0.42 -8.16
C SER A 15 27.68 -0.59 -8.60
N PRO A 16 27.36 -1.34 -9.67
CA PRO A 16 27.96 -1.34 -11.00
C PRO A 16 26.92 -1.13 -12.12
N GLY A 17 27.37 -0.50 -13.21
CA GLY A 17 26.93 -0.67 -14.61
C GLY A 17 25.46 -0.99 -14.92
N LEU A 18 24.71 0.06 -15.25
CA LEU A 18 23.58 -0.02 -16.17
C LEU A 18 24.11 -0.38 -17.57
N PRO A 19 23.63 -1.44 -18.28
CA PRO A 19 23.86 -1.51 -19.70
C PRO A 19 22.85 -0.58 -20.39
N SER A 20 23.33 0.62 -20.71
CA SER A 20 22.72 1.51 -21.69
C SER A 20 22.49 0.77 -23.00
N SER A 21 21.31 0.99 -23.58
CA SER A 21 21.08 0.98 -25.02
C SER A 21 21.43 -0.31 -25.75
N ALA A 22 20.47 -1.23 -25.86
CA ALA A 22 20.48 -2.22 -26.93
C ALA A 22 20.62 -1.49 -28.26
N LEU A 23 21.78 -1.62 -28.90
CA LEU A 23 21.97 -1.19 -30.29
C LEU A 23 20.91 -1.91 -31.15
N PRO A 24 20.37 -1.26 -32.18
CA PRO A 24 19.62 -1.98 -33.21
C PRO A 24 20.50 -3.12 -33.74
N PRO A 25 19.93 -4.28 -34.12
CA PRO A 25 20.71 -5.35 -34.72
C PRO A 25 21.43 -4.73 -35.92
N SER A 26 22.75 -4.76 -35.88
CA SER A 26 23.62 -4.31 -36.95
C SER A 26 23.06 -4.87 -38.25
N THR A 27 22.48 -4.01 -39.08
CA THR A 27 22.16 -4.34 -40.46
C THR A 27 23.45 -4.89 -41.06
N PRO A 28 23.46 -6.14 -41.54
CA PRO A 28 24.65 -6.61 -42.23
C PRO A 28 24.89 -5.62 -43.37
N GLN A 29 26.12 -5.20 -43.54
CA GLN A 29 26.57 -4.29 -44.60
C GLN A 29 26.22 -4.91 -45.96
N PRO A 30 25.70 -4.17 -46.96
CA PRO A 30 25.29 -4.73 -48.24
C PRO A 30 26.43 -5.55 -48.84
N SER A 31 26.30 -6.88 -48.79
CA SER A 31 27.17 -7.77 -49.55
C SER A 31 26.88 -7.48 -51.02
N ASN A 32 27.80 -6.77 -51.66
CA ASN A 32 27.80 -6.58 -53.11
C ASN A 32 28.01 -7.94 -53.78
N CYS A 33 26.94 -8.73 -53.84
CA CYS A 33 26.94 -10.06 -54.41
C CYS A 33 26.86 -9.93 -55.94
N SER A 34 27.98 -9.52 -56.52
CA SER A 34 28.21 -9.53 -57.96
C SER A 34 28.49 -10.96 -58.44
N ARG A 35 28.15 -11.27 -59.71
CA ARG A 35 28.43 -12.60 -60.30
C ARG A 35 29.90 -12.95 -60.08
N VAL A 36 30.16 -14.08 -59.40
CA VAL A 36 31.52 -14.58 -59.18
C VAL A 36 31.86 -15.53 -60.32
N ASN A 37 32.88 -15.19 -61.10
CA ASN A 37 33.43 -16.09 -62.12
C ASN A 37 34.47 -16.98 -61.45
N VAL A 38 34.28 -18.30 -61.47
CA VAL A 38 35.23 -19.25 -60.88
C VAL A 38 36.16 -19.79 -61.97
N THR A 39 37.47 -19.58 -61.83
CA THR A 39 38.47 -20.21 -62.69
C THR A 39 38.70 -21.66 -62.24
N ALA A 40 38.33 -22.62 -63.10
CA ALA A 40 38.56 -24.07 -62.99
C ALA A 40 37.87 -24.79 -61.82
N CYS A 41 36.89 -25.67 -62.12
CA CYS A 41 36.29 -26.74 -61.30
C CYS A 41 36.10 -26.53 -59.77
N ALA A 42 36.09 -25.29 -59.28
CA ALA A 42 35.91 -24.96 -57.87
C ALA A 42 34.40 -24.87 -57.54
N PRO A 43 33.97 -25.37 -56.36
CA PRO A 43 32.61 -25.16 -55.90
C PRO A 43 32.32 -23.67 -55.71
N CYS A 44 31.09 -23.25 -56.02
CA CYS A 44 30.66 -21.88 -55.82
C CYS A 44 30.78 -21.44 -54.34
N PRO A 45 31.14 -20.18 -54.06
CA PRO A 45 31.22 -19.67 -52.70
C PRO A 45 29.85 -19.76 -52.00
N PRO A 46 29.84 -19.92 -50.66
CA PRO A 46 28.61 -20.16 -49.90
C PRO A 46 27.63 -18.99 -50.08
N GLY A 47 26.35 -19.31 -50.37
CA GLY A 47 25.31 -18.34 -50.74
C GLY A 47 25.13 -18.09 -52.25
N THR A 48 25.89 -18.78 -53.10
CA THR A 48 25.77 -18.71 -54.57
C THR A 48 25.59 -20.09 -55.20
N VAL A 49 24.79 -20.16 -56.27
CA VAL A 49 24.50 -21.40 -57.01
C VAL A 49 25.13 -21.35 -58.41
N PRO A 50 25.61 -22.49 -58.95
CA PRO A 50 26.18 -22.54 -60.29
C PRO A 50 25.10 -22.31 -61.35
N THR A 51 25.42 -21.50 -62.35
CA THR A 51 24.51 -21.28 -63.49
C THR A 51 24.70 -22.41 -64.50
N GLN A 52 23.61 -23.05 -64.94
CA GLN A 52 23.66 -24.16 -65.90
C GLN A 52 24.45 -23.77 -67.17
N GLY A 53 25.59 -24.42 -67.41
CA GLY A 53 26.40 -24.25 -68.63
C GLY A 53 27.47 -23.15 -68.58
N THR A 54 27.69 -22.45 -67.46
CA THR A 54 28.76 -21.44 -67.34
C THR A 54 29.56 -21.58 -66.04
N LEU A 55 30.84 -21.18 -66.05
CA LEU A 55 31.71 -21.09 -64.85
C LEU A 55 31.32 -19.92 -63.91
N SER A 56 30.06 -19.48 -63.93
CA SER A 56 29.58 -18.32 -63.18
C SER A 56 28.60 -18.72 -62.07
N CYS A 57 28.83 -18.19 -60.87
CA CYS A 57 27.94 -18.38 -59.73
C CYS A 57 26.95 -17.20 -59.64
N SER A 58 25.67 -17.51 -59.48
CA SER A 58 24.59 -16.53 -59.23
C SER A 58 24.20 -16.52 -57.77
N CYS A 59 23.97 -15.34 -57.21
CA CYS A 59 23.56 -15.19 -55.82
C CYS A 59 22.09 -15.54 -55.61
N CYS A 60 21.78 -16.22 -54.51
CA CYS A 60 20.39 -16.34 -54.09
C CYS A 60 19.87 -14.95 -53.69
N THR A 61 18.66 -14.61 -54.14
CA THR A 61 18.01 -13.33 -53.82
C THR A 61 17.65 -13.27 -52.33
N GLY A 62 17.46 -12.06 -51.79
CA GLY A 62 16.91 -11.87 -50.44
C GLY A 62 15.69 -12.76 -50.17
N GLY A 63 15.61 -13.32 -48.96
CA GLY A 63 14.63 -14.33 -48.58
C GLY A 63 14.93 -15.76 -49.07
N SER A 64 16.08 -16.04 -49.67
CA SER A 64 16.41 -17.41 -50.11
C SER A 64 17.89 -17.74 -49.89
N CYS A 65 18.15 -18.88 -49.27
CA CYS A 65 19.51 -19.38 -49.00
C CYS A 65 19.83 -20.59 -49.88
N ILE A 66 21.08 -21.05 -49.82
CA ILE A 66 21.47 -22.26 -50.53
C ILE A 66 21.02 -23.50 -49.74
N ASP A 67 20.46 -24.47 -50.45
CA ASP A 67 20.08 -25.77 -49.89
C ASP A 67 20.28 -26.85 -50.98
N PRO A 68 20.98 -27.94 -50.65
CA PRO A 68 22.40 -28.25 -50.93
C PRO A 68 23.03 -27.81 -52.28
N SER A 69 22.25 -27.43 -53.30
CA SER A 69 22.78 -26.89 -54.57
C SER A 69 21.83 -25.96 -55.33
N ALA A 70 20.68 -25.62 -54.74
CA ALA A 70 19.70 -24.70 -55.30
C ALA A 70 19.33 -23.60 -54.30
N CYS A 71 18.78 -22.49 -54.78
CA CYS A 71 18.25 -21.45 -53.91
C CYS A 71 16.87 -21.89 -53.38
N SER A 72 16.79 -22.14 -52.08
CA SER A 72 15.56 -22.51 -51.38
C SER A 72 15.02 -21.32 -50.60
N PRO A 73 13.69 -21.12 -50.57
CA PRO A 73 13.08 -20.07 -49.76
C PRO A 73 13.36 -20.27 -48.27
N CYS A 74 13.66 -19.19 -47.55
CA CYS A 74 13.74 -19.27 -46.09
C CYS A 74 12.40 -19.74 -45.51
N PRO A 75 12.39 -20.73 -44.60
CA PRO A 75 11.17 -21.20 -43.96
C PRO A 75 10.59 -20.11 -43.03
N PRO A 76 9.31 -20.21 -42.65
CA PRO A 76 8.72 -19.36 -41.61
C PRO A 76 9.59 -19.33 -40.35
N GLY A 77 9.58 -18.17 -39.68
CA GLY A 77 10.46 -17.87 -38.56
C GLY A 77 11.89 -17.52 -38.93
N HIS A 78 12.28 -17.65 -40.20
CA HIS A 78 13.61 -17.27 -40.67
C HIS A 78 13.52 -16.20 -41.76
N TYR A 79 14.51 -15.34 -41.79
CA TYR A 79 14.61 -14.25 -42.74
C TYR A 79 16.02 -14.16 -43.32
N GLN A 80 16.11 -13.55 -44.49
CA GLN A 80 17.37 -13.27 -45.13
C GLN A 80 17.34 -11.87 -45.74
N PRO A 81 17.97 -10.87 -45.08
CA PRO A 81 17.89 -9.49 -45.50
C PRO A 81 18.66 -9.21 -46.79
N GLN A 82 19.68 -10.02 -47.11
CA GLN A 82 20.59 -9.76 -48.22
C GLN A 82 20.73 -10.94 -49.16
N SER A 83 20.96 -10.63 -50.43
CA SER A 83 21.31 -11.61 -51.45
C SER A 83 22.70 -12.17 -51.20
N GLY A 84 22.88 -13.47 -51.48
CA GLY A 84 24.17 -14.15 -51.34
C GLY A 84 24.53 -14.58 -49.92
N GLN A 85 23.59 -14.53 -48.96
CA GLN A 85 23.84 -15.12 -47.64
C GLN A 85 23.75 -16.64 -47.71
N PRO A 86 24.62 -17.36 -46.98
CA PRO A 86 24.70 -18.81 -47.07
C PRO A 86 23.60 -19.54 -46.31
N SER A 87 22.95 -18.89 -45.34
CA SER A 87 21.93 -19.49 -44.48
C SER A 87 20.88 -18.45 -44.10
N CYS A 88 19.65 -18.89 -43.88
CA CYS A 88 18.61 -18.04 -43.33
C CYS A 88 18.87 -17.77 -41.84
N LEU A 89 18.69 -16.52 -41.42
CA LEU A 89 18.83 -16.12 -40.03
C LEU A 89 17.50 -16.34 -39.29
N PRO A 90 17.50 -16.89 -38.07
CA PRO A 90 16.29 -16.97 -37.27
C PRO A 90 15.83 -15.56 -36.87
N CYS A 91 14.52 -15.34 -36.82
CA CYS A 91 13.99 -14.10 -36.25
C CYS A 91 14.41 -13.98 -34.78
N PRO A 92 14.90 -12.82 -34.33
CA PRO A 92 15.26 -12.62 -32.93
C PRO A 92 14.01 -12.67 -32.03
N GLN A 93 14.22 -12.85 -30.73
CA GLN A 93 13.13 -12.84 -29.74
C GLN A 93 12.33 -11.54 -29.85
N GLY A 94 11.00 -11.65 -29.70
CA GLY A 94 10.06 -10.55 -29.91
C GLY A 94 9.74 -10.25 -31.36
N TYR A 95 10.32 -10.98 -32.32
CA TYR A 95 10.03 -10.85 -33.75
C TYR A 95 9.59 -12.18 -34.34
N TYR A 96 8.82 -12.12 -35.41
CA TYR A 96 8.31 -13.29 -36.12
C TYR A 96 8.27 -13.06 -37.63
N THR A 97 8.16 -14.16 -38.37
CA THR A 97 7.65 -14.09 -39.74
C THR A 97 6.87 -15.35 -40.10
N SER A 98 5.64 -15.17 -40.58
CA SER A 98 4.75 -16.28 -40.97
C SER A 98 4.97 -16.75 -42.40
N PHE A 99 5.63 -15.94 -43.25
CA PHE A 99 5.74 -16.21 -44.68
C PHE A 99 7.12 -16.77 -45.04
N PRO A 100 7.17 -17.76 -45.94
CA PRO A 100 8.43 -18.15 -46.56
C PRO A 100 8.97 -17.00 -47.41
N ARG A 101 10.28 -17.02 -47.67
CA ARG A 101 10.99 -15.95 -48.42
C ARG A 101 11.00 -14.57 -47.78
N SER A 102 10.94 -14.53 -46.46
CA SER A 102 10.99 -13.27 -45.72
C SER A 102 12.37 -12.62 -45.77
N THR A 103 12.41 -11.31 -46.03
CA THR A 103 13.62 -10.49 -45.97
C THR A 103 13.73 -9.70 -44.67
N VAL A 104 12.68 -9.69 -43.86
CA VAL A 104 12.57 -8.95 -42.60
C VAL A 104 11.70 -9.73 -41.62
N CYS A 105 11.99 -9.60 -40.33
CA CYS A 105 11.10 -10.07 -39.28
C CYS A 105 10.24 -8.93 -38.77
N LEU A 106 8.96 -9.22 -38.52
CA LEU A 106 8.00 -8.27 -37.99
C LEU A 106 8.03 -8.33 -36.46
N PRO A 107 7.96 -7.18 -35.75
CA PRO A 107 7.88 -7.19 -34.30
C PRO A 107 6.52 -7.72 -33.85
N CYS A 108 6.49 -8.45 -32.73
CA CYS A 108 5.24 -8.86 -32.12
C CYS A 108 4.43 -7.62 -31.70
N PRO A 109 3.13 -7.57 -32.02
CA PRO A 109 2.27 -6.47 -31.58
C PRO A 109 2.07 -6.51 -30.06
N PRO A 110 1.65 -5.39 -29.44
CA PRO A 110 1.25 -5.38 -28.03
C PRO A 110 0.22 -6.48 -27.73
N GLY A 111 0.28 -7.01 -26.52
CA GLY A 111 -0.48 -8.19 -26.10
C GLY A 111 0.06 -9.52 -26.63
N HIS A 112 1.15 -9.50 -27.39
CA HIS A 112 1.77 -10.72 -27.90
C HIS A 112 3.27 -10.73 -27.56
N PHE A 113 3.85 -11.93 -27.58
CA PHE A 113 5.26 -12.15 -27.32
C PHE A 113 5.84 -13.27 -28.20
N ALA A 114 7.15 -13.26 -28.36
CA ALA A 114 7.90 -14.38 -28.93
C ALA A 114 9.16 -14.62 -28.09
N ASN A 115 9.13 -15.66 -27.26
CA ASN A 115 10.20 -16.03 -26.33
C ASN A 115 11.37 -16.76 -27.01
N GLU A 116 11.11 -17.41 -28.14
CA GLU A 116 12.07 -18.21 -28.88
C GLU A 116 12.57 -17.46 -30.12
N SER A 117 13.85 -17.65 -30.46
CA SER A 117 14.36 -17.25 -31.77
C SER A 117 13.81 -18.17 -32.86
N GLY A 118 13.55 -17.66 -34.06
CA GLY A 118 13.00 -18.45 -35.14
C GLY A 118 11.47 -18.57 -35.10
N ALA A 119 10.78 -17.67 -34.39
CA ALA A 119 9.33 -17.74 -34.23
C ALA A 119 8.59 -17.48 -35.55
N ALA A 120 7.76 -18.43 -35.97
CA ALA A 120 6.89 -18.27 -37.15
C ALA A 120 5.64 -17.42 -36.87
N ALA A 121 5.27 -17.29 -35.59
CA ALA A 121 4.13 -16.50 -35.13
C ALA A 121 4.39 -15.99 -33.70
N CYS A 122 3.76 -14.87 -33.33
CA CYS A 122 3.72 -14.43 -31.95
C CYS A 122 2.65 -15.18 -31.17
N ARG A 123 2.94 -15.46 -29.89
CA ARG A 123 1.99 -16.04 -28.94
C ARG A 123 1.27 -14.92 -28.22
N ALA A 124 -0.04 -15.07 -28.01
CA ALA A 124 -0.81 -14.12 -27.22
C ALA A 124 -0.44 -14.25 -25.73
N CYS A 125 -0.44 -13.13 -25.00
CA CYS A 125 -0.39 -13.19 -23.54
C CYS A 125 -1.63 -13.89 -23.00
N GLU A 126 -1.43 -14.78 -22.04
CA GLU A 126 -2.52 -15.45 -21.31
C GLU A 126 -3.27 -14.45 -20.41
N ARG A 127 -4.43 -14.87 -19.89
CA ARG A 127 -5.19 -14.05 -18.93
C ARG A 127 -4.33 -13.74 -17.70
N GLY A 128 -4.54 -12.57 -17.12
CA GLY A 128 -3.69 -12.07 -16.04
C GLY A 128 -2.33 -11.53 -16.50
N TYR A 129 -1.94 -11.72 -17.77
CA TYR A 129 -0.68 -11.19 -18.31
C TYR A 129 -0.92 -10.15 -19.40
N PHE A 130 0.01 -9.21 -19.53
CA PHE A 130 -0.03 -8.17 -20.53
C PHE A 130 1.34 -7.91 -21.17
N SER A 131 1.32 -7.28 -22.34
CA SER A 131 2.53 -6.79 -23.00
C SER A 131 2.23 -5.44 -23.64
N SER A 132 2.79 -4.37 -23.07
CA SER A 132 2.55 -3.00 -23.57
C SER A 132 3.47 -2.60 -24.73
N LYS A 133 4.59 -3.31 -24.90
CA LYS A 133 5.60 -2.96 -25.90
C LYS A 133 5.37 -3.74 -27.20
N GLN A 134 5.58 -3.05 -28.33
CA GLN A 134 6.68 -3.39 -29.23
C GLN A 134 7.42 -4.69 -28.93
N ASN A 135 7.57 -5.66 -29.85
CA ASN A 135 8.68 -6.63 -29.82
C ASN A 135 8.96 -7.35 -28.48
N ALA A 136 7.93 -7.71 -27.72
CA ALA A 136 8.11 -8.33 -26.42
C ALA A 136 8.57 -9.79 -26.51
N ALA A 137 9.56 -10.16 -25.71
CA ALA A 137 10.02 -11.54 -25.56
C ALA A 137 9.19 -12.35 -24.55
N PHE A 138 8.52 -11.66 -23.62
CA PHE A 138 7.69 -12.26 -22.58
C PHE A 138 6.55 -11.33 -22.19
N CYS A 139 5.49 -11.88 -21.60
CA CYS A 139 4.41 -11.10 -21.00
C CYS A 139 4.70 -10.83 -19.53
N LEU A 140 4.24 -9.69 -19.03
CA LEU A 140 4.34 -9.29 -17.64
C LEU A 140 3.03 -9.60 -16.91
N PRO A 141 3.07 -10.05 -15.65
CA PRO A 141 1.86 -10.24 -14.87
C PRO A 141 1.22 -8.90 -14.53
N CYS A 142 -0.11 -8.86 -14.49
CA CYS A 142 -0.85 -7.72 -13.94
C CYS A 142 -0.52 -7.55 -12.46
N GLN A 143 -0.20 -6.31 -12.08
CA GLN A 143 0.13 -5.98 -10.70
C GLN A 143 -1.14 -5.89 -9.84
N PRO A 144 -1.04 -6.06 -8.51
CA PRO A 144 -2.20 -6.00 -7.63
C PRO A 144 -2.97 -4.69 -7.80
N GLY A 145 -4.30 -4.78 -7.81
CA GLY A 145 -5.22 -3.69 -8.14
C GLY A 145 -5.57 -3.58 -9.63
N SER A 146 -4.95 -4.41 -10.49
CA SER A 146 -5.26 -4.51 -11.92
C SER A 146 -5.48 -5.95 -12.36
N PHE A 147 -6.21 -6.13 -13.45
CA PHE A 147 -6.59 -7.43 -13.98
C PHE A 147 -6.57 -7.43 -15.51
N CYS A 148 -6.58 -8.63 -16.09
CA CYS A 148 -6.73 -8.85 -17.52
C CYS A 148 -7.55 -10.12 -17.76
N ASN A 149 -8.79 -9.94 -18.22
CA ASN A 149 -9.76 -11.04 -18.40
C ASN A 149 -9.72 -11.67 -19.80
N THR A 150 -9.03 -11.05 -20.76
CA THR A 150 -8.90 -11.51 -22.14
C THR A 150 -7.48 -11.97 -22.44
N SER A 151 -7.33 -12.91 -23.37
CA SER A 151 -6.02 -13.16 -23.97
C SER A 151 -5.60 -11.96 -24.81
N SER A 152 -4.29 -11.70 -24.90
CA SER A 152 -3.67 -10.60 -25.66
C SER A 152 -3.87 -9.18 -25.10
N CYS A 153 -3.93 -9.02 -23.78
CA CYS A 153 -3.96 -7.68 -23.17
C CYS A 153 -2.69 -6.87 -23.49
N SER A 154 -2.87 -5.69 -24.07
CA SER A 154 -1.79 -4.70 -24.22
C SER A 154 -1.53 -3.93 -22.93
N ALA A 155 -2.52 -3.85 -22.04
CA ALA A 155 -2.42 -3.22 -20.72
C ALA A 155 -3.37 -3.91 -19.74
N CYS A 156 -3.03 -3.88 -18.45
CA CYS A 156 -3.95 -4.30 -17.40
C CYS A 156 -4.98 -3.21 -17.12
N LEU A 157 -6.22 -3.64 -16.85
CA LEU A 157 -7.31 -2.76 -16.47
C LEU A 157 -7.31 -2.61 -14.94
N SER A 158 -7.47 -1.40 -14.43
CA SER A 158 -7.60 -1.17 -12.99
C SER A 158 -8.96 -1.66 -12.49
N CYS A 159 -8.99 -2.25 -11.30
CA CYS A 159 -10.26 -2.64 -10.68
C CYS A 159 -11.08 -1.40 -10.29
N PRO A 160 -12.40 -1.39 -10.57
CA PRO A 160 -13.28 -0.28 -10.22
C PRO A 160 -13.46 -0.13 -8.70
N GLY A 161 -14.20 0.89 -8.27
CA GLY A 161 -14.60 1.07 -6.88
C GLY A 161 -15.28 -0.19 -6.32
N GLY A 162 -15.01 -0.48 -5.04
CA GLY A 162 -15.53 -1.66 -4.36
C GLY A 162 -14.91 -3.00 -4.78
N GLN A 163 -14.03 -3.06 -5.77
CA GLN A 163 -13.40 -4.32 -6.21
C GLN A 163 -11.87 -4.23 -6.20
N GLU A 164 -11.20 -5.32 -5.84
CA GLU A 164 -9.75 -5.42 -5.83
C GLU A 164 -9.25 -6.67 -6.53
N ALA A 165 -8.00 -6.64 -6.96
CA ALA A 165 -7.25 -7.78 -7.44
C ALA A 165 -6.04 -7.95 -6.49
N PRO A 166 -6.14 -8.78 -5.45
CA PRO A 166 -5.11 -8.84 -4.42
C PRO A 166 -3.85 -9.59 -4.88
N GLN A 167 -3.97 -10.46 -5.88
CA GLN A 167 -2.90 -11.30 -6.40
C GLN A 167 -2.29 -10.72 -7.68
N GLU A 168 -1.02 -11.05 -7.93
CA GLU A 168 -0.42 -10.84 -9.25
C GLU A 168 -1.09 -11.75 -10.28
N ALA A 169 -1.07 -11.33 -11.55
CA ALA A 169 -1.69 -12.05 -12.66
C ALA A 169 -3.19 -12.31 -12.47
N SER A 170 -3.92 -11.38 -11.84
CA SER A 170 -5.36 -11.51 -11.64
C SER A 170 -6.12 -11.51 -12.97
N GLU A 171 -6.99 -12.49 -13.15
CA GLU A 171 -7.85 -12.60 -14.33
C GLU A 171 -9.13 -11.76 -14.21
N GLU A 172 -9.57 -11.51 -12.98
CA GLU A 172 -10.80 -10.77 -12.65
C GLU A 172 -10.57 -9.93 -11.38
N CYS A 173 -11.48 -8.99 -11.12
CA CYS A 173 -11.54 -8.28 -9.84
C CYS A 173 -12.50 -8.98 -8.90
N GLU A 174 -12.11 -9.11 -7.64
CA GLU A 174 -12.96 -9.61 -6.58
C GLU A 174 -13.61 -8.46 -5.82
N SER A 175 -14.85 -8.64 -5.40
CA SER A 175 -15.52 -7.64 -4.56
C SER A 175 -14.91 -7.58 -3.16
N CYS A 176 -14.67 -6.36 -2.66
CA CYS A 176 -14.18 -6.13 -1.30
C CYS A 176 -14.99 -6.95 -0.29
N PRO A 177 -14.34 -7.69 0.62
CA PRO A 177 -15.03 -8.46 1.65
C PRO A 177 -15.78 -7.54 2.64
N PRO A 178 -16.77 -8.07 3.37
CA PRO A 178 -17.41 -7.33 4.46
C PRO A 178 -16.38 -6.77 5.45
N GLY A 179 -16.67 -5.61 6.02
CA GLY A 179 -15.77 -4.84 6.87
C GLY A 179 -14.72 -4.03 6.12
N THR A 180 -14.71 -4.10 4.77
CA THR A 180 -13.79 -3.33 3.92
C THR A 180 -14.53 -2.56 2.83
N PHE A 181 -13.87 -1.52 2.32
CA PHE A 181 -14.35 -0.67 1.24
C PHE A 181 -13.19 -0.26 0.33
N LYS A 182 -13.49 0.12 -0.91
CA LYS A 182 -12.50 0.70 -1.83
C LYS A 182 -13.11 1.87 -2.56
N GLY A 183 -12.65 3.08 -2.24
CA GLY A 183 -13.06 4.28 -2.94
C GLY A 183 -12.54 4.33 -4.39
N PRO A 184 -13.00 5.30 -5.20
CA PRO A 184 -12.59 5.44 -6.60
C PRO A 184 -11.10 5.78 -6.77
N SER A 185 -10.46 6.39 -5.76
CA SER A 185 -9.03 6.73 -5.76
C SER A 185 -8.14 5.70 -5.07
N ASP A 186 -8.71 4.59 -4.60
CA ASP A 186 -7.99 3.58 -3.85
C ASP A 186 -7.57 2.40 -4.74
N ASN A 187 -6.36 1.89 -4.50
CA ASN A 187 -5.78 0.79 -5.28
C ASN A 187 -6.03 -0.60 -4.65
N ARG A 188 -6.58 -0.66 -3.44
CA ARG A 188 -6.87 -1.88 -2.68
C ARG A 188 -8.04 -1.66 -1.71
N CYS A 189 -8.69 -2.71 -1.27
CA CYS A 189 -9.72 -2.62 -0.22
C CYS A 189 -9.06 -2.23 1.11
N LYS A 190 -9.70 -1.31 1.81
CA LYS A 190 -9.31 -0.79 3.12
C LYS A 190 -10.35 -1.21 4.13
N ALA A 191 -9.92 -1.56 5.33
CA ALA A 191 -10.85 -1.78 6.44
C ALA A 191 -11.61 -0.48 6.76
N CYS A 192 -12.88 -0.60 7.13
CA CYS A 192 -13.64 0.51 7.68
C CYS A 192 -12.95 1.07 8.94
N ARG A 193 -13.16 2.36 9.20
CA ARG A 193 -12.62 2.96 10.42
C ARG A 193 -13.35 2.42 11.64
N THR A 194 -12.73 2.53 12.80
CA THR A 194 -13.39 2.23 14.08
C THR A 194 -14.65 3.08 14.23
N GLY A 195 -15.78 2.43 14.56
CA GLY A 195 -17.08 3.09 14.64
C GLY A 195 -17.84 3.12 13.31
N GLU A 196 -17.28 2.59 12.23
CA GLU A 196 -17.97 2.36 10.96
C GLU A 196 -18.11 0.86 10.70
N TYR A 197 -19.07 0.48 9.87
CA TYR A 197 -19.32 -0.90 9.49
C TYR A 197 -19.71 -1.02 8.01
N GLN A 198 -19.48 -2.19 7.44
CA GLN A 198 -19.92 -2.52 6.09
C GLN A 198 -20.22 -4.01 5.97
N LEU A 199 -21.48 -4.38 5.78
CA LEU A 199 -21.91 -5.78 5.72
C LEU A 199 -21.97 -6.31 4.28
N GLN A 200 -22.07 -5.41 3.32
CA GLN A 200 -22.21 -5.76 1.91
C GLN A 200 -20.84 -5.83 1.25
N ARG A 201 -20.65 -6.82 0.38
CA ARG A 201 -19.48 -6.88 -0.48
C ARG A 201 -19.52 -5.76 -1.51
N GLY A 202 -18.34 -5.36 -1.99
CA GLY A 202 -18.28 -4.50 -3.18
C GLY A 202 -18.56 -3.02 -2.93
N LYS A 203 -18.41 -2.55 -1.69
CA LYS A 203 -18.82 -1.18 -1.31
C LYS A 203 -17.67 -0.19 -1.42
N GLU A 204 -18.01 1.03 -1.80
CA GLU A 204 -17.07 2.14 -1.99
C GLU A 204 -16.89 3.01 -0.75
N SER A 205 -17.75 2.82 0.26
CA SER A 205 -17.72 3.53 1.54
C SER A 205 -18.27 2.65 2.66
N CYS A 206 -17.95 3.01 3.89
CA CYS A 206 -18.52 2.40 5.08
C CYS A 206 -19.62 3.28 5.66
N ASP A 207 -20.54 2.64 6.38
CA ASP A 207 -21.64 3.31 7.06
C ASP A 207 -21.24 3.59 8.51
N LEU A 208 -21.55 4.78 9.03
CA LEU A 208 -21.32 5.11 10.44
C LEU A 208 -22.23 4.28 11.33
N CYS A 209 -21.69 3.74 12.43
CA CYS A 209 -22.49 3.01 13.40
C CYS A 209 -23.61 3.91 13.95
N PRO A 210 -24.89 3.52 13.82
CA PRO A 210 -26.01 4.37 14.20
C PRO A 210 -26.10 4.55 15.71
N GLU A 211 -26.77 5.63 16.13
CA GLU A 211 -27.07 5.85 17.54
C GLU A 211 -27.87 4.70 18.15
N ASN A 212 -27.75 4.53 19.47
CA ASN A 212 -28.35 3.41 20.22
C ASN A 212 -27.85 2.02 19.79
N HIS A 213 -26.77 1.95 19.02
CA HIS A 213 -26.08 0.73 18.65
C HIS A 213 -24.57 0.89 18.86
N TYR A 214 -23.87 -0.24 18.97
CA TYR A 214 -22.42 -0.29 18.94
C TYR A 214 -21.95 -1.36 17.95
N CYS A 215 -20.79 -1.12 17.35
CA CYS A 215 -20.22 -1.93 16.28
C CYS A 215 -18.84 -2.44 16.72
N PRO A 216 -18.75 -3.65 17.30
CA PRO A 216 -17.49 -4.17 17.83
C PRO A 216 -16.47 -4.50 16.74
N SER A 217 -16.95 -4.79 15.53
CA SER A 217 -16.12 -5.10 14.36
C SER A 217 -16.85 -4.59 13.10
N PRO A 218 -16.14 -4.12 12.07
CA PRO A 218 -16.76 -3.51 10.89
C PRO A 218 -17.52 -4.49 9.99
N ASP A 219 -17.28 -5.80 10.14
CA ASP A 219 -17.97 -6.89 9.46
C ASP A 219 -19.21 -7.41 10.21
N VAL A 220 -19.49 -6.86 11.40
CA VAL A 220 -20.60 -7.28 12.25
C VAL A 220 -21.75 -6.28 12.18
N LYS A 221 -22.98 -6.78 12.12
CA LYS A 221 -24.18 -5.94 12.12
C LYS A 221 -24.25 -5.13 13.42
N PRO A 222 -24.67 -3.84 13.37
CA PRO A 222 -24.81 -3.02 14.57
C PRO A 222 -25.62 -3.72 15.67
N VAL A 223 -25.03 -3.80 16.86
CA VAL A 223 -25.63 -4.47 18.03
C VAL A 223 -26.36 -3.43 18.86
N LYS A 224 -27.59 -3.73 19.28
CA LYS A 224 -28.40 -2.82 20.08
C LYS A 224 -27.70 -2.51 21.40
N CYS A 225 -27.65 -1.23 21.76
CA CYS A 225 -27.05 -0.77 23.01
C CYS A 225 -27.82 -1.33 24.22
N PRO A 226 -27.12 -1.86 25.25
CA PRO A 226 -27.73 -2.24 26.51
C PRO A 226 -28.49 -1.08 27.16
N PRO A 227 -29.58 -1.35 27.91
CA PRO A 227 -30.41 -0.30 28.51
C PRO A 227 -29.66 0.54 29.55
N ASP A 228 -28.62 -0.01 30.16
CA ASP A 228 -27.73 0.56 31.17
C ASP A 228 -26.48 1.25 30.60
N ALA A 229 -26.35 1.32 29.27
CA ALA A 229 -25.20 1.89 28.58
C ALA A 229 -25.54 3.05 27.64
N PHE A 230 -24.55 3.88 27.35
CA PHE A 230 -24.60 4.96 26.37
C PHE A 230 -23.81 4.57 25.11
N CYS A 231 -24.46 4.70 23.95
CA CYS A 231 -23.87 4.40 22.64
C CYS A 231 -24.19 5.53 21.64
N PRO A 232 -23.37 6.60 21.59
CA PRO A 232 -23.49 7.64 20.57
C PRO A 232 -23.11 7.08 19.19
N GLY A 233 -23.41 7.83 18.12
CA GLY A 233 -23.02 7.44 16.76
C GLY A 233 -21.51 7.17 16.67
N GLY A 234 -21.13 6.04 16.06
CA GLY A 234 -19.74 5.60 15.96
C GLY A 234 -19.19 4.82 17.16
N SER A 235 -20.04 4.38 18.09
CA SER A 235 -19.58 3.57 19.24
C SER A 235 -19.09 2.19 18.83
N VAL A 236 -17.89 1.81 19.28
CA VAL A 236 -17.35 0.45 19.12
C VAL A 236 -17.71 -0.46 20.29
N GLU A 237 -17.95 0.12 21.46
CA GLU A 237 -18.34 -0.58 22.69
C GLU A 237 -19.36 0.26 23.48
N PRO A 238 -20.19 -0.38 24.32
CA PRO A 238 -21.11 0.32 25.19
C PRO A 238 -20.35 1.07 26.30
N THR A 239 -20.64 2.36 26.47
CA THR A 239 -20.07 3.15 27.57
C THR A 239 -20.99 3.07 28.78
N TYR A 240 -20.47 2.65 29.93
CA TYR A 240 -21.22 2.60 31.19
C TYR A 240 -20.93 3.84 32.05
N CYS A 241 -21.90 4.24 32.88
CA CYS A 241 -21.63 5.24 33.91
C CYS A 241 -20.69 4.60 34.95
N MET A 242 -19.46 5.10 35.06
CA MET A 242 -18.35 4.44 35.77
C MET A 242 -18.44 4.49 37.31
N GLU A 243 -19.62 4.72 37.87
CA GLU A 243 -19.86 4.79 39.31
C GLU A 243 -21.06 3.90 39.66
N LEU A 244 -20.94 3.05 40.69
CA LEU A 244 -22.06 2.25 41.24
C LEU A 244 -23.28 3.09 41.62
N PHE A 245 -23.07 4.39 41.73
CA PHE A 245 -24.03 5.38 42.19
C PHE A 245 -24.72 6.14 41.06
N LEU A 246 -24.30 5.96 39.80
CA LEU A 246 -24.85 6.66 38.65
C LEU A 246 -25.67 5.70 37.79
N TYR A 247 -26.88 6.11 37.41
CA TYR A 247 -27.72 5.39 36.45
C TYR A 247 -27.97 6.25 35.21
N LYS A 248 -28.25 5.59 34.08
CA LYS A 248 -28.61 6.27 32.83
C LYS A 248 -29.98 6.92 32.95
N ALA A 249 -30.03 8.24 32.78
CA ALA A 249 -31.27 9.02 32.67
C ALA A 249 -31.22 9.89 31.41
N GLY A 250 -31.87 9.40 30.34
CA GLY A 250 -31.75 10.00 29.01
C GLY A 250 -30.31 9.91 28.49
N ASP A 251 -29.73 11.07 28.16
CA ASP A 251 -28.36 11.21 27.65
C ASP A 251 -27.32 11.59 28.74
N SER A 252 -27.72 11.55 30.03
CA SER A 252 -26.87 11.96 31.16
C SER A 252 -26.79 10.88 32.25
N CYS A 253 -25.67 10.82 32.95
CA CYS A 253 -25.52 10.00 34.16
C CYS A 253 -26.07 10.80 35.36
N GLN A 254 -27.05 10.24 36.08
CA GLN A 254 -27.62 10.85 37.28
C GLN A 254 -27.40 9.98 38.51
N LEU A 255 -27.30 10.61 39.69
CA LEU A 255 -27.16 9.88 40.95
C LEU A 255 -28.42 9.06 41.22
N THR A 256 -28.22 7.79 41.59
CA THR A 256 -29.29 6.92 42.05
C THR A 256 -29.99 7.56 43.25
N PRO A 257 -31.33 7.52 43.34
CA PRO A 257 -32.07 8.10 44.46
C PRO A 257 -31.56 7.64 45.84
N ALA A 258 -31.10 6.39 45.93
CA ALA A 258 -30.50 5.83 47.14
C ALA A 258 -29.24 6.60 47.58
N THR A 259 -28.39 7.01 46.66
CA THR A 259 -27.15 7.74 47.00
C THR A 259 -27.40 9.17 47.42
N VAL A 260 -28.38 9.82 46.80
CA VAL A 260 -28.86 11.14 47.22
C VAL A 260 -29.38 11.08 48.66
N ILE A 261 -30.15 10.05 49.01
CA ILE A 261 -30.64 9.85 50.39
C ILE A 261 -29.49 9.61 51.36
N VAL A 262 -28.52 8.76 51.01
CA VAL A 262 -27.35 8.49 51.88
C VAL A 262 -26.55 9.77 52.12
N LEU A 263 -26.21 10.53 51.09
CA LEU A 263 -25.50 11.81 51.22
C LEU A 263 -26.28 12.84 52.06
N ALA A 264 -27.61 12.90 51.91
CA ALA A 264 -28.47 13.75 52.73
C ALA A 264 -28.48 13.33 54.22
N THR A 265 -28.49 12.02 54.51
CA THR A 265 -28.44 11.54 55.91
C THR A 265 -27.10 11.76 56.59
N PHE A 266 -25.97 11.58 55.87
CA PHE A 266 -24.64 11.86 56.40
C PHE A 266 -24.42 13.36 56.67
N SER A 267 -24.88 14.23 55.78
CA SER A 267 -24.82 15.68 56.00
C SER A 267 -25.70 16.11 57.18
N ALA A 268 -26.95 15.64 57.27
CA ALA A 268 -27.83 15.93 58.40
C ALA A 268 -27.29 15.40 59.74
N GLY A 269 -26.75 14.17 59.75
CA GLY A 269 -26.11 13.58 60.92
C GLY A 269 -24.84 14.31 61.35
N GLY A 270 -24.01 14.74 60.38
CA GLY A 270 -22.84 15.58 60.64
C GLY A 270 -23.21 16.94 61.25
N ILE A 271 -24.22 17.61 60.70
CA ILE A 271 -24.73 18.88 61.24
C ILE A 271 -25.27 18.68 62.67
N LEU A 272 -26.00 17.60 62.92
CA LEU A 272 -26.52 17.27 64.25
C LEU A 272 -25.39 17.03 65.26
N LEU A 273 -24.32 16.31 64.87
CA LEU A 273 -23.16 16.10 65.73
C LEU A 273 -22.43 17.40 66.05
N VAL A 274 -22.22 18.28 65.06
CA VAL A 274 -21.63 19.60 65.27
C VAL A 274 -22.49 20.43 66.21
N PHE A 275 -23.82 20.41 66.02
CA PHE A 275 -24.76 21.09 66.90
C PHE A 275 -24.69 20.56 68.34
N LEU A 276 -24.65 19.24 68.54
CA LEU A 276 -24.48 18.62 69.85
C LEU A 276 -23.13 18.95 70.48
N MET A 277 -22.05 19.02 69.70
CA MET A 277 -20.73 19.46 70.19
C MET A 277 -20.75 20.94 70.62
N VAL A 278 -21.43 21.81 69.87
CA VAL A 278 -21.61 23.23 70.24
C VAL A 278 -22.43 23.36 71.52
N LEU A 279 -23.52 22.60 71.66
CA LEU A 279 -24.32 22.58 72.90
C LEU A 279 -23.51 22.08 74.10
N ARG A 280 -22.73 21.01 73.93
CA ARG A 280 -21.80 20.53 74.98
C ARG A 280 -20.75 21.58 75.33
N ARG A 281 -20.13 22.24 74.34
CA ARG A 281 -19.18 23.35 74.60
C ARG A 281 -19.84 24.54 75.31
N ARG A 282 -21.09 24.88 74.99
CA ARG A 282 -21.83 25.93 75.71
C ARG A 282 -22.15 25.51 77.15
N GLN A 283 -22.48 24.25 77.39
CA GLN A 283 -22.69 23.73 78.75
C GLN A 283 -21.39 23.73 79.57
N GLU A 284 -20.26 23.35 78.96
CA GLU A 284 -18.92 23.44 79.58
C GLU A 284 -18.57 24.90 79.93
N HIS A 285 -18.80 25.86 79.03
CA HIS A 285 -18.63 27.29 79.33
C HIS A 285 -19.58 27.79 80.42
N GLY A 286 -20.83 27.32 80.46
CA GLY A 286 -21.78 27.63 81.52
C GLY A 286 -21.37 27.05 82.88
N LYS A 287 -20.77 25.85 82.91
CA LYS A 287 -20.23 25.21 84.12
C LYS A 287 -18.94 25.88 84.60
N SER A 288 -18.11 26.36 83.69
CA SER A 288 -16.88 27.11 84.02
C SER A 288 -17.21 28.50 84.58
N SER A 289 -18.26 29.16 84.08
CA SER A 289 -18.77 30.44 84.62
C SER A 289 -19.34 30.31 86.04
N LEU A 290 -19.92 29.16 86.40
CA LEU A 290 -20.45 28.93 87.76
C LEU A 290 -19.36 28.54 88.78
N LYS A 291 -18.17 28.13 88.32
CA LYS A 291 -17.00 27.87 89.17
C LYS A 291 -16.16 29.12 89.46
N SER A 292 -16.29 30.21 88.69
CA SER A 292 -15.57 31.47 88.93
C SER A 292 -16.24 32.41 89.96
N LEU A 293 -17.35 32.02 90.59
CA LEU A 293 -18.11 32.83 91.55
C LEU A 293 -17.80 32.55 93.03
N LEU A 294 -16.86 31.64 93.33
CA LEU A 294 -16.41 31.35 94.69
C LEU A 294 -14.89 31.21 94.72
N LEU A 295 -14.17 32.33 94.90
CA LEU A 295 -12.93 32.44 95.68
C LEU A 295 -12.48 33.92 95.76
N PRO A 296 -11.92 34.39 96.90
CA PRO A 296 -11.73 35.79 97.18
C PRO A 296 -10.39 36.35 96.68
N ARG A 297 -10.43 37.68 96.58
CA ARG A 297 -9.43 38.65 96.14
C ARG A 297 -8.16 38.63 97.01
N GLY A 298 -6.99 38.52 96.37
CA GLY A 298 -5.66 38.67 96.99
C GLY A 298 -4.69 39.40 96.07
N SER A 299 -4.10 40.47 96.61
CA SER A 299 -3.23 41.50 96.00
C SER A 299 -1.84 40.99 95.57
N GLY A 300 -1.21 41.65 94.58
CA GLY A 300 0.22 41.50 94.26
C GLY A 300 0.70 42.27 93.02
N HIS A 301 1.50 43.31 93.25
CA HIS A 301 2.05 44.33 92.35
C HIS A 301 3.04 43.88 91.24
N ALA A 302 3.11 44.73 90.18
CA ALA A 302 4.28 45.24 89.40
C ALA A 302 5.25 44.23 88.73
N SER A 303 5.93 44.46 87.62
CA SER A 303 6.44 45.68 86.96
C SER A 303 7.00 45.33 85.57
N TYR A 304 6.90 46.28 84.63
CA TYR A 304 7.85 46.69 83.57
C TYR A 304 8.65 45.73 82.65
N GLY A 305 8.68 46.15 81.36
CA GLY A 305 9.76 45.95 80.38
C GLY A 305 9.63 44.65 79.58
N GLY A 306 9.85 44.56 78.27
CA GLY A 306 10.49 45.42 77.29
C GLY A 306 10.72 44.56 76.03
N MET A 307 10.93 45.27 74.93
CA MET A 307 11.17 44.86 73.54
C MET A 307 11.97 43.57 73.21
N GLU A 308 11.68 43.12 71.99
CA GLU A 308 12.60 42.61 70.95
C GLU A 308 12.73 41.10 70.64
N HIS A 309 12.50 40.84 69.35
CA HIS A 309 13.11 39.90 68.41
C HIS A 309 13.82 38.65 68.94
N THR A 310 13.44 37.49 68.40
CA THR A 310 14.25 36.76 67.38
C THR A 310 13.53 35.48 66.94
N GLU A 311 13.51 35.24 65.61
CA GLU A 311 13.40 33.90 65.02
C GLU A 311 14.58 33.01 65.46
N PRO A 312 14.47 31.69 65.33
CA PRO A 312 15.22 31.12 64.21
C PRO A 312 14.51 30.01 63.43
N VAL A 313 15.08 29.81 62.25
CA VAL A 313 14.76 28.90 61.14
C VAL A 313 15.40 27.50 61.35
N TYR A 314 14.97 26.54 60.51
CA TYR A 314 15.57 25.25 60.07
C TYR A 314 15.23 24.00 60.91
N ALA A 315 14.97 22.80 60.37
CA ALA A 315 15.11 22.15 59.05
C ALA A 315 13.99 21.07 58.91
N GLY A 316 13.52 20.57 57.76
CA GLY A 316 14.21 20.31 56.50
C GLY A 316 14.82 18.90 56.48
N TRP A 317 14.00 17.87 56.22
CA TRP A 317 14.34 16.58 55.59
C TRP A 317 13.15 16.11 54.75
#